data_AF-A0A821K299-F1
#
_entry.id   AF-A0A821K299-F1
#
_cell.length_a   1.000
_cell.length_b   1.000
_cell.length_c   1.000
_cell.angle_alpha   90.00
_cell.angle_beta   90.00
_cell.angle_gamma   90.00
#
_symmetry.space_group_name_H-M   'P 1'
#
loop_
_entity.id
_entity.type
_entity.pdbx_description
1 polymer ?
#
loop_
_entity_poly.entity_id
_entity_poly.type
_entity_poly.pdbx_seq_one_letter_code
_entity_poly.pdbx_strand_id
1 'polypeptide(L)' 'QCYICQAQFLSRNDLQQHLRQKCYPSEIRTQIEQLTRHIDDAEQREQLQQILWKHGKLFDLRQPSIIKATIHHAIETGTH' A
#
# COMPACT_ATOMS: atom_id res chain seq x y z
N GLN A 1 2.44 0.71 -16.63
CA GLN A 1 2.03 -0.71 -16.53
C GLN A 1 1.77 -1.06 -15.07
N CYS A 2 0.73 -1.85 -14.79
CA CYS A 2 0.46 -2.41 -13.46
C CYS A 2 1.46 -3.52 -13.14
N TYR A 3 2.11 -3.44 -11.99
CA TYR A 3 3.13 -4.41 -11.60
C TYR A 3 2.56 -5.73 -11.05
N ILE A 4 1.23 -5.80 -10.84
CA ILE A 4 0.52 -6.96 -10.29
C ILE A 4 -0.07 -7.80 -11.43
N CYS A 5 -0.85 -7.18 -12.31
CA CYS A 5 -1.57 -7.88 -13.39
C CYS A 5 -1.01 -7.59 -14.79
N GLN A 6 0.09 -6.83 -14.88
CA GLN A 6 0.75 -6.44 -16.13
C GLN A 6 -0.11 -5.61 -17.11
N ALA A 7 -1.31 -5.19 -16.72
CA ALA A 7 -2.16 -4.33 -17.56
C ALA A 7 -1.46 -3.01 -17.90
N GLN A 8 -1.65 -2.55 -19.14
CA GLN A 8 -1.08 -1.31 -19.66
C GLN A 8 -2.07 -0.16 -19.43
N PHE A 9 -1.53 1.02 -19.10
CA PHE A 9 -2.32 2.22 -18.83
C PHE A 9 -1.65 3.41 -19.52
N LEU A 10 -2.47 4.26 -20.14
CA LEU A 10 -2.01 5.43 -20.88
C LEU A 10 -1.60 6.57 -19.95
N SER A 11 -2.19 6.64 -18.75
CA SER A 11 -1.83 7.64 -17.73
C SER A 11 -1.49 7.01 -16.39
N ARG A 12 -0.71 7.76 -15.59
CA ARG A 12 -0.40 7.39 -14.21
C ARG A 12 -1.65 7.41 -13.32
N ASN A 13 -2.64 8.24 -13.66
CA ASN A 13 -3.89 8.35 -12.91
C ASN A 13 -4.75 7.09 -13.11
N ASP A 14 -4.89 6.63 -14.37
CA ASP A 14 -5.61 5.39 -14.68
C ASP A 14 -4.94 4.18 -14.00
N LEU A 15 -3.61 4.16 -13.99
CA LEU A 15 -2.84 3.14 -13.27
C LEU A 15 -3.14 3.17 -11.77
N GLN A 16 -3.16 4.34 -11.14
CA GLN A 16 -3.45 4.46 -9.71
C GLN A 16 -4.88 4.05 -9.37
N GLN A 17 -5.85 4.47 -10.18
CA GLN A 17 -7.24 4.08 -10.01
C GLN A 17 -7.39 2.56 -10.16
N HIS A 18 -6.77 1.97 -11.17
CA HIS A 18 -6.76 0.52 -11.35
C HIS A 18 -6.12 -0.21 -10.17
N LEU A 19 -4.97 0.26 -9.68
CA LEU A 19 -4.30 -0.32 -8.53
C LEU A 19 -5.23 -0.29 -7.31
N ARG A 20 -5.85 0.86 -7.01
CA ARG A 20 -6.76 1.03 -5.87
C ARG A 20 -8.04 0.18 -5.98
N GLN A 21 -8.60 0.05 -7.18
CA GLN A 21 -9.91 -0.58 -7.37
C GLN A 21 -9.84 -2.08 -7.67
N LYS A 22 -8.80 -2.55 -8.36
CA LYS A 22 -8.75 -3.91 -8.92
C LYS A 22 -7.57 -4.76 -8.45
N CYS A 23 -6.43 -4.16 -8.14
CA CYS A 23 -5.22 -4.95 -7.89
C CYS A 23 -4.73 -4.95 -6.44
N TYR A 24 -4.87 -3.86 -5.71
CA TYR A 24 -4.49 -3.81 -4.30
C TYR A 24 -5.42 -4.68 -3.46
N PRO A 25 -4.87 -5.49 -2.52
CA PRO A 25 -5.68 -6.23 -1.58
C PRO A 25 -6.46 -5.24 -0.71
N SER A 26 -7.63 -5.67 -0.23
CA SER A 26 -8.42 -4.93 0.75
C SER A 26 -7.59 -4.58 2.00
N GLU A 27 -6.59 -5.37 2.35
CA GLU A 27 -5.70 -5.12 3.50
C GLU A 27 -4.91 -3.81 3.38
N ILE A 28 -4.50 -3.39 2.17
CA ILE A 28 -3.81 -2.10 1.99
C ILE A 28 -4.76 -0.95 2.33
N ARG A 29 -6.03 -1.07 1.92
CA ARG A 29 -7.06 -0.09 2.27
C ARG A 29 -7.23 0.00 3.78
N THR A 30 -7.37 -1.15 4.44
CA THR A 30 -7.52 -1.22 5.90
C THR A 30 -6.32 -0.60 6.62
N GLN A 31 -5.09 -0.87 6.16
CA GLN A 31 -3.88 -0.27 6.75
C GLN A 31 -3.87 1.26 6.58
N ILE A 32 -4.20 1.77 5.40
CA ILE A 32 -4.28 3.22 5.15
C ILE A 32 -5.34 3.88 6.04
N GLU A 33 -6.51 3.25 6.17
CA GLU A 33 -7.57 3.73 7.05
C GLU A 33 -7.13 3.72 8.52
N GLN A 34 -6.46 2.66 8.99
CA GLN A 34 -5.92 2.57 10.35
C GLN A 34 -4.85 3.63 10.64
N LEU A 35 -3.91 3.83 9.71
CA LEU A 35 -2.84 4.82 9.84
C LEU A 35 -3.37 6.25 9.91
N THR A 36 -4.54 6.51 9.32
CA THR A 36 -5.12 7.86 9.24
C THR A 36 -6.34 8.05 10.15
N ARG A 37 -6.74 7.02 10.92
CA ARG A 37 -7.95 7.07 11.76
C ARG A 37 -7.92 8.14 12.84
N HIS A 38 -6.72 8.46 13.32
CA HIS A 38 -6.50 9.38 14.45
C HIS A 38 -6.47 10.86 14.02
N ILE A 39 -6.67 11.12 12.74
CA ILE A 39 -6.69 12.46 12.17
C ILE A 39 -8.14 12.93 12.15
N ASP A 40 -8.46 13.86 13.05
CA ASP A 40 -9.81 14.43 13.20
C ASP A 40 -10.18 15.36 12.04
N ASP A 41 -9.19 16.04 11.46
CA ASP A 41 -9.39 16.90 10.30
C ASP A 41 -9.61 16.06 9.04
N ALA A 42 -10.81 16.17 8.46
CA ALA A 42 -11.23 15.35 7.33
C ALA A 42 -10.42 15.65 6.05
N GLU A 43 -10.02 16.90 5.84
CA GLU A 43 -9.27 17.33 4.66
C GLU A 43 -7.83 16.80 4.72
N GLN A 44 -7.14 17.01 5.85
CA GLN A 44 -5.81 16.46 6.10
C GLN A 44 -5.80 14.94 6.04
N ARG A 45 -6.83 14.29 6.61
CA ARG A 45 -6.97 12.84 6.54
C ARG A 45 -7.05 12.37 5.10
N GLU A 46 -7.87 13.01 4.26
CA GLU A 46 -7.99 12.66 2.85
C GLU A 46 -6.67 12.87 2.10
N GLN A 47 -6.01 14.01 2.28
CA GLN A 47 -4.73 14.32 1.65
C GLN A 47 -3.66 13.27 2.00
N LEU A 48 -3.58 12.87 3.27
CA LEU A 48 -2.64 11.85 3.72
C LEU A 48 -2.98 10.47 3.17
N GLN A 49 -4.27 10.10 3.11
CA GLN A 49 -4.69 8.86 2.47
C GLN A 49 -4.30 8.85 0.98
N GLN A 50 -4.46 9.96 0.26
CA GLN A 50 -4.04 10.05 -1.15
C GLN A 50 -2.53 9.86 -1.30
N ILE A 51 -1.72 10.44 -0.42
CA ILE A 51 -0.26 10.24 -0.40
C ILE A 51 0.07 8.76 -0.15
N LEU A 52 -0.54 8.15 0.88
CA LEU A 52 -0.32 6.73 1.20
C LEU A 52 -0.72 5.81 0.05
N TRP A 53 -1.81 6.10 -0.67
CA TRP A 53 -2.21 5.35 -1.86
C TRP A 53 -1.19 5.44 -3.00
N LYS A 54 -0.58 6.61 -3.22
CA LYS A 54 0.53 6.75 -4.20
C LYS A 54 1.72 5.85 -3.84
N HIS A 55 1.93 5.63 -2.55
CA HIS A 55 2.94 4.71 -2.01
C HIS A 55 2.39 3.32 -1.68
N GLY A 56 1.18 2.97 -2.15
CA GLY A 56 0.47 1.71 -1.88
C GLY A 56 1.31 0.45 -2.11
N LYS A 57 2.28 0.50 -3.04
CA LYS A 57 3.24 -0.58 -3.29
C LYS A 57 4.08 -0.96 -2.08
N LEU A 58 4.37 -0.03 -1.17
CA LEU A 58 5.11 -0.32 0.07
C LEU A 58 4.30 -1.19 1.03
N PHE A 59 2.97 -1.13 0.94
CA PHE A 59 2.05 -1.92 1.76
C PHE A 59 1.64 -3.24 1.09
N ASP A 60 2.03 -3.46 -0.18
CA ASP A 60 1.73 -4.70 -0.89
C ASP A 60 2.71 -5.81 -0.48
N LEU A 61 2.31 -6.59 0.52
CA LEU A 61 3.06 -7.71 1.09
C LEU A 61 3.10 -8.96 0.19
N ARG A 62 2.49 -8.91 -1.00
CA ARG A 62 2.56 -9.96 -2.03
C ARG A 62 3.84 -9.85 -2.87
N GLN A 63 4.43 -8.67 -2.95
CA GLN A 63 5.84 -8.57 -3.32
C GLN A 63 6.67 -8.76 -2.05
N PRO A 64 7.81 -9.48 -2.10
CA PRO A 64 8.75 -9.50 -0.98
C PRO A 64 9.31 -8.08 -0.84
N SER A 65 8.59 -7.24 -0.12
CA SER A 65 9.07 -5.95 0.34
C SER A 65 10.30 -6.26 1.20
N ILE A 66 11.41 -5.55 1.02
CA ILE A 66 12.59 -5.67 1.89
C ILE A 66 12.18 -5.68 3.36
N ILE A 67 11.13 -4.92 3.69
CA ILE A 67 10.46 -4.89 5.00
C ILE A 67 9.97 -6.27 5.47
N LYS A 68 9.30 -7.08 4.63
CA LYS A 68 8.83 -8.42 5.00
C LYS A 68 9.99 -9.39 5.22
N ALA A 69 11.03 -9.31 4.39
CA ALA A 69 12.25 -10.11 4.58
C ALA A 69 12.96 -9.72 5.88
N THR A 70 13.11 -8.42 6.17
CA THR A 70 13.72 -7.93 7.40
C THR A 70 12.90 -8.26 8.64
N ILE A 71 11.56 -8.16 8.58
CA ILE A 71 10.67 -8.53 9.70
C ILE A 71 10.71 -10.04 9.95
N HIS A 72 10.61 -10.86 8.89
CA HIS A 72 10.67 -12.32 9.03
C HIS A 72 12.02 -12.76 9.58
N HIS A 73 13.11 -12.18 9.08
CA HIS A 73 14.45 -12.46 9.57
C HIS A 73 14.64 -12.02 11.03
N ALA A 74 14.10 -10.86 11.43
CA ALA A 74 14.15 -10.38 12.81
C ALA A 74 13.34 -11.26 13.78
N ILE A 75 12.21 -11.80 13.33
CA ILE A 75 11.41 -12.78 14.10
C ILE A 75 12.17 -14.11 14.22
N GLU A 76 12.77 -14.60 13.12
CA GLU A 76 13.54 -15.85 13.13
C GLU A 76 14.83 -15.77 13.96
N THR A 77 15.52 -14.62 13.96
CA THR A 77 16.80 -14.43 14.67
C THR A 77 16.65 -13.89 16.10
N GLY A 78 15.50 -13.30 16.46
CA GLY A 78 15.22 -12.81 17.81
C GLY A 78 14.75 -13.88 18.81
N THR A 79 14.60 -15.13 18.37
CA THR A 79 14.15 -16.27 19.22
C THR A 79 15.31 -17.11 19.78
N HIS A 80 16.52 -16.54 19.85
CA HIS A 80 17.73 -17.23 20.31
C HIS A 80 18.34 -16.60 21.56
#